data_AF-A0A173GVP2-F1
#
_entry.id   AF-A0A173GVP2-F1
#
_cell.length_a   1.000
_cell.length_b   1.000
_cell.length_c   1.000
_cell.angle_alpha   90.00
_cell.angle_beta   90.00
_cell.angle_gamma   90.00
#
_symmetry.space_group_name_H-M   'P 1'
#
loop_
_entity.id
_entity.type
_entity.pdbx_description
1 polymer ?
#
loop_
_entity_poly.entity_id
_entity_poly.type
_entity_poly.pdbx_seq_one_letter_code
_entity_poly.pdbx_strand_id
1 'polypeptide(L)'
;LIDMEYWLACNEERAAQTRFGAVMCCCGPCAMYRRSALLLLLEQYETQFFRGKPSDFGEDRHLTILMLKAGFRTEYVPDAIAATVVPDTLLPYLRQQLRWARSTYRDTLLGLHLLPGLDRYLTLDVVGQNLGPLLLAVSSIAALAQLALTGTVPWWTGLTIIAMTMIRCSVAAVRARELRFLGFSLHTPINIFLLLPMKGYALCTLSNSDWLSRKIANSPDVDESKGSTEDATTGPSLNPGSAMPGAIRRAGLSRAPSQLIAPDGIAAETE
;
A
#
# COMPACT_ATOMS: atom_id res chain seq x y z
N LEU A 1 -6.23 17.85 10.89
CA LEU A 1 -4.85 17.35 10.67
C LEU A 1 -4.86 15.92 10.16
N ILE A 2 -5.47 14.97 10.88
CA ILE A 2 -5.56 13.56 10.47
C ILE A 2 -6.40 13.43 9.18
N ASP A 3 -7.56 14.09 9.13
CA ASP A 3 -8.40 14.19 7.93
C ASP A 3 -7.63 14.66 6.68
N MET A 4 -6.81 15.71 6.82
CA MET A 4 -5.98 16.26 5.75
C MET A 4 -4.92 15.25 5.30
N GLU A 5 -4.29 14.52 6.23
CA GLU A 5 -3.33 13.46 5.91
C GLU A 5 -3.97 12.37 5.03
N TYR A 6 -5.18 11.94 5.39
CA TYR A 6 -5.92 10.93 4.64
C TYR A 6 -6.32 11.45 3.26
N TRP A 7 -6.76 12.70 3.18
CA TRP A 7 -7.13 13.31 1.91
C TRP A 7 -5.93 13.40 0.96
N LEU A 8 -4.77 13.83 1.45
CA LEU A 8 -3.53 13.89 0.66
C LEU A 8 -3.13 12.50 0.16
N ALA A 9 -3.20 11.48 1.02
CA ALA A 9 -2.77 10.12 0.71
C ALA A 9 -3.74 9.34 -0.21
N CYS A 10 -5.05 9.56 -0.08
CA CYS A 10 -6.07 8.82 -0.83
C CYS A 10 -6.48 9.54 -2.13
N ASN A 11 -6.40 10.88 -2.16
CA ASN A 11 -6.85 11.66 -3.32
C ASN A 11 -5.67 12.26 -4.08
N GLU A 12 -4.89 13.15 -3.46
CA GLU A 12 -3.87 13.92 -4.20
C GLU A 12 -2.74 13.02 -4.73
N GLU A 13 -2.18 12.17 -3.88
CA GLU A 13 -1.10 11.25 -4.27
C GLU A 13 -1.57 10.28 -5.38
N ARG A 14 -2.77 9.72 -5.24
CA ARG A 14 -3.32 8.75 -6.20
C ARG A 14 -3.73 9.41 -7.52
N ALA A 15 -4.27 10.62 -7.47
CA ALA A 15 -4.54 11.43 -8.65
C ALA A 15 -3.25 11.80 -9.41
N ALA A 16 -2.16 12.05 -8.70
CA ALA A 16 -0.86 12.24 -9.35
C ALA A 16 -0.36 10.94 -9.98
N GLN A 17 -0.35 9.83 -9.22
CA GLN A 17 0.11 8.53 -9.70
C GLN A 17 -0.65 8.01 -10.93
N THR A 18 -1.98 8.13 -10.94
CA THR A 18 -2.79 7.65 -12.08
C THR A 18 -2.44 8.35 -13.39
N ARG A 19 -1.97 9.61 -13.34
CA ARG A 19 -1.53 10.34 -14.54
C ARG A 19 -0.31 9.70 -15.19
N PHE A 20 0.46 8.93 -14.43
CA PHE A 20 1.65 8.21 -14.87
C PHE A 20 1.40 6.69 -15.02
N GLY A 21 0.14 6.30 -15.16
CA GLY A 21 -0.25 4.98 -15.68
C GLY A 21 -0.42 3.86 -14.63
N ALA A 22 -0.21 4.14 -13.34
CA ALA A 22 -0.50 3.20 -12.27
C ALA A 22 -0.71 3.91 -10.94
N VAL A 23 -1.65 3.40 -10.15
CA VAL A 23 -1.76 3.69 -8.72
C VAL A 23 -0.99 2.62 -7.94
N MET A 24 -0.07 3.04 -7.07
CA MET A 24 0.82 2.11 -6.34
C MET A 24 0.14 1.40 -5.17
N CYS A 25 -1.01 1.89 -4.73
CA CYS A 25 -1.80 1.31 -3.64
C CYS A 25 -3.27 1.67 -3.82
N CYS A 26 -4.09 0.72 -4.23
CA CYS A 26 -5.55 0.89 -4.28
C CYS A 26 -6.10 0.77 -2.86
N CYS A 27 -6.42 1.89 -2.22
CA CYS A 27 -6.75 1.94 -0.80
C CYS A 27 -8.11 1.31 -0.45
N GLY A 28 -8.16 0.60 0.69
CA GLY A 28 -9.33 -0.13 1.18
C GLY A 28 -10.65 0.62 1.38
N PRO A 29 -10.69 1.96 1.59
CA PRO A 29 -11.98 2.68 1.63
C PRO A 29 -12.82 2.53 0.36
N CYS A 30 -12.17 2.45 -0.82
CA CYS A 30 -12.83 2.22 -2.09
C CYS A 30 -11.84 1.63 -3.09
N ALA A 31 -11.86 0.32 -3.25
CA ALA A 31 -11.11 -0.39 -4.28
C ALA A 31 -12.05 -1.37 -5.00
N MET A 32 -12.06 -1.32 -6.33
CA MET A 32 -12.88 -2.19 -7.17
C MET A 32 -11.98 -2.94 -8.14
N TYR A 33 -12.12 -4.26 -8.18
CA TYR A 33 -11.33 -5.12 -9.04
C TYR A 33 -12.24 -5.90 -9.99
N ARG A 34 -11.80 -6.08 -11.23
CA ARG A 34 -12.47 -6.99 -12.16
C ARG A 34 -12.32 -8.41 -11.62
N ARG A 35 -13.44 -9.10 -11.39
CA ARG A 35 -13.46 -10.48 -10.85
C ARG A 35 -12.51 -11.42 -11.62
N SER A 36 -12.48 -11.35 -12.94
CA SER A 36 -11.61 -12.20 -13.75
C SER A 36 -10.12 -11.93 -13.51
N ALA A 37 -9.72 -10.68 -13.25
CA ALA A 37 -8.34 -10.33 -12.93
C ALA A 37 -7.97 -10.79 -11.50
N LEU A 38 -8.89 -10.62 -10.55
CA LEU A 38 -8.69 -11.06 -9.17
C LEU A 38 -8.52 -12.58 -9.07
N LEU A 39 -9.38 -13.35 -9.74
CA LEU A 39 -9.32 -14.82 -9.70
C LEU A 39 -8.01 -15.38 -10.27
N LEU A 40 -7.37 -14.69 -11.22
CA LEU A 40 -6.07 -15.10 -11.76
C LEU A 40 -4.93 -14.97 -10.73
N LEU A 41 -5.11 -14.14 -9.71
CA LEU A 41 -4.08 -13.79 -8.73
C LEU A 41 -4.42 -14.27 -7.32
N LEU A 42 -5.63 -14.81 -7.12
CA LEU A 42 -6.16 -15.14 -5.80
C LEU A 42 -5.31 -16.17 -5.07
N GLU A 43 -4.90 -17.25 -5.76
CA GLU A 43 -4.02 -18.27 -5.16
C GLU A 43 -2.67 -17.68 -4.74
N GLN A 44 -2.06 -16.84 -5.60
CA GLN A 44 -0.79 -16.18 -5.28
C GLN A 44 -0.92 -15.18 -4.14
N TYR A 45 -2.07 -14.50 -4.05
CA TYR A 45 -2.40 -13.57 -3.00
C TYR A 45 -2.59 -14.29 -1.64
N GLU A 46 -3.32 -15.41 -1.62
CA GLU A 46 -3.60 -16.19 -0.40
C GLU A 46 -2.38 -16.96 0.13
N THR A 47 -1.50 -17.41 -0.77
CA THR A 47 -0.32 -18.23 -0.42
C THR A 47 0.96 -17.41 -0.18
N GLN A 48 0.82 -16.10 0.06
CA GLN A 48 1.97 -15.23 0.22
C GLN A 48 2.79 -15.59 1.47
N PHE A 49 4.11 -15.67 1.31
CA PHE A 49 5.06 -15.72 2.43
C PHE A 49 5.87 -14.43 2.52
N PHE A 50 6.05 -13.91 3.73
CA PHE A 50 7.04 -12.88 4.02
C PHE A 50 7.98 -13.38 5.11
N ARG A 51 9.29 -13.44 4.80
CA ARG A 51 10.35 -13.93 5.69
C ARG A 51 10.03 -15.33 6.28
N GLY A 52 9.48 -16.22 5.46
CA GLY A 52 9.17 -17.60 5.84
C GLY A 52 7.89 -17.79 6.67
N LYS A 53 7.10 -16.74 6.88
CA LYS A 53 5.79 -16.83 7.53
C LYS A 53 4.66 -16.54 6.52
N PRO A 54 3.52 -17.26 6.57
CA PRO A 54 2.32 -16.86 5.85
C PRO A 54 1.99 -15.40 6.19
N SER A 55 1.70 -14.63 5.14
CA SER A 55 1.49 -13.19 5.25
C SER A 55 0.00 -12.89 5.14
N ASP A 56 -0.69 -12.84 6.28
CA ASP A 56 -2.10 -12.38 6.34
C ASP A 56 -2.22 -10.84 6.26
N PHE A 57 -1.14 -10.14 5.88
CA PHE A 57 -0.99 -8.69 6.10
C PHE A 57 -0.90 -7.90 4.81
N GLY A 58 -1.48 -6.68 4.80
CA GLY A 58 -1.28 -5.66 3.78
C GLY A 58 -1.98 -5.93 2.45
N GLU A 59 -3.29 -6.18 2.53
CA GLU A 59 -4.17 -6.55 1.40
C GLU A 59 -3.97 -5.64 0.19
N ASP A 60 -4.16 -4.34 0.39
CA ASP A 60 -4.34 -3.37 -0.69
C ASP A 60 -3.11 -3.21 -1.58
N ARG A 61 -1.96 -2.92 -0.98
CA ARG A 61 -0.73 -2.63 -1.71
C ARG A 61 -0.12 -3.90 -2.30
N HIS A 62 -0.19 -5.01 -1.56
CA HIS A 62 0.28 -6.28 -2.10
C HIS A 62 -0.55 -6.72 -3.30
N LEU A 63 -1.88 -6.69 -3.19
CA LEU A 63 -2.77 -7.00 -4.30
C LEU A 63 -2.52 -6.05 -5.49
N THR A 64 -2.32 -4.76 -5.23
CA THR A 64 -1.96 -3.78 -6.26
C THR A 64 -0.65 -4.16 -6.96
N ILE A 65 0.39 -4.57 -6.22
CA ILE A 65 1.65 -5.04 -6.81
C ILE A 65 1.44 -6.29 -7.67
N LEU A 66 0.64 -7.26 -7.22
CA LEU A 66 0.31 -8.45 -8.00
C LEU A 66 -0.42 -8.09 -9.30
N MET A 67 -1.40 -7.17 -9.21
CA MET A 67 -2.13 -6.68 -10.38
C MET A 67 -1.20 -6.03 -11.40
N LEU A 68 -0.33 -5.12 -10.94
CA LEU A 68 0.64 -4.44 -11.81
C LEU A 68 1.67 -5.42 -12.39
N LYS A 69 2.15 -6.39 -11.60
CA LYS A 69 3.08 -7.43 -12.06
C LYS A 69 2.46 -8.35 -13.11
N ALA A 70 1.15 -8.60 -13.01
CA ALA A 70 0.39 -9.35 -14.01
C ALA A 70 0.07 -8.52 -15.29
N GLY A 71 0.47 -7.24 -15.33
CA GLY A 71 0.26 -6.35 -16.46
C GLY A 71 -1.10 -5.67 -16.48
N PHE A 72 -1.88 -5.74 -15.40
CA PHE A 72 -3.10 -4.95 -15.26
C PHE A 72 -2.78 -3.49 -14.94
N ARG A 73 -3.72 -2.60 -15.27
CA ARG A 73 -3.66 -1.19 -14.91
C ARG A 73 -4.45 -0.92 -13.64
N THR A 74 -3.99 0.03 -12.86
CA THR A 74 -4.69 0.56 -11.68
C THR A 74 -4.86 2.06 -11.86
N GLU A 75 -6.08 2.54 -11.63
CA GLU A 75 -6.46 3.91 -11.92
C GLU A 75 -7.21 4.52 -10.74
N TYR A 76 -7.00 5.83 -10.52
CA TYR A 76 -7.75 6.62 -9.56
C TYR A 76 -8.93 7.27 -10.27
N VAL A 77 -10.15 7.00 -9.79
CA VAL A 77 -11.39 7.53 -10.36
C VAL A 77 -11.96 8.58 -9.39
N PRO A 78 -11.92 9.89 -9.71
CA PRO A 78 -12.36 10.95 -8.79
C PRO A 78 -13.86 10.88 -8.47
N ASP A 79 -14.66 10.33 -9.38
CA ASP A 79 -16.11 10.19 -9.20
C ASP A 79 -16.49 8.99 -8.31
N ALA A 80 -15.55 8.08 -8.00
CA ALA A 80 -15.76 6.96 -7.11
C ALA A 80 -15.57 7.40 -5.65
N ILE A 81 -16.63 7.95 -5.06
CA ILE A 81 -16.60 8.54 -3.72
C ILE A 81 -17.00 7.50 -2.66
N ALA A 82 -16.15 7.35 -1.64
CA ALA A 82 -16.49 6.59 -0.43
C ALA A 82 -16.15 7.38 0.84
N ALA A 83 -17.06 7.37 1.79
CA ALA A 83 -16.82 7.88 3.14
C ALA A 83 -16.17 6.79 3.99
N THR A 84 -15.15 7.17 4.77
CA THR A 84 -14.48 6.24 5.69
C THR A 84 -14.37 6.86 7.07
N VAL A 85 -14.41 6.01 8.09
CA VAL A 85 -14.21 6.43 9.48
C VAL A 85 -12.72 6.47 9.75
N VAL A 86 -12.25 7.63 10.14
CA VAL A 86 -10.85 7.88 10.51
C VAL A 86 -10.75 7.85 12.03
N PRO A 87 -9.65 7.30 12.60
CA PRO A 87 -9.42 7.36 14.05
C PRO A 87 -9.48 8.79 14.59
N ASP A 88 -10.28 8.98 15.64
CA ASP A 88 -10.46 10.23 16.37
C ASP A 88 -9.60 10.32 17.63
N THR A 89 -8.99 9.21 18.03
CA THR A 89 -8.16 9.07 19.22
C THR A 89 -6.72 8.66 18.87
N LEU A 90 -5.77 9.09 19.70
CA LEU A 90 -4.33 8.95 19.43
C LEU A 90 -3.87 7.48 19.32
N LEU A 91 -4.33 6.61 20.21
CA LEU A 91 -3.85 5.23 20.26
C LEU A 91 -4.29 4.40 19.04
N PRO A 92 -5.57 4.41 18.61
CA PRO A 92 -5.98 3.79 17.36
C PRO A 92 -5.28 4.39 16.14
N TYR A 93 -5.08 5.71 16.09
CA TYR A 93 -4.32 6.37 15.02
C TYR A 93 -2.88 5.85 14.94
N LEU A 94 -2.16 5.76 16.06
CA LEU A 94 -0.79 5.24 16.10
C LEU A 94 -0.70 3.78 15.68
N ARG A 95 -1.61 2.92 16.14
CA ARG A 95 -1.67 1.51 15.72
C ARG A 95 -1.88 1.40 14.21
N GLN A 96 -2.71 2.27 13.64
CA GLN A 96 -2.94 2.32 12.20
C GLN A 96 -1.73 2.81 11.43
N GLN A 97 -1.09 3.89 11.86
CA GLN A 97 0.11 4.42 11.22
C GLN A 97 1.27 3.42 11.29
N LEU A 98 1.43 2.70 12.39
CA LEU A 98 2.39 1.61 12.52
C LEU A 98 2.14 0.51 11.48
N ARG A 99 0.86 0.16 11.27
CA ARG A 99 0.40 -0.81 10.26
C ARG A 99 0.73 -0.36 8.84
N TRP A 100 0.44 0.90 8.54
CA TRP A 100 0.76 1.50 7.24
C TRP A 100 2.26 1.57 6.98
N ALA A 101 3.06 1.93 7.99
CA ALA A 101 4.52 1.99 7.88
C ALA A 101 5.13 0.62 7.60
N ARG A 102 4.75 -0.42 8.37
CA ARG A 102 5.28 -1.77 8.18
C ARG A 102 4.85 -2.37 6.82
N SER A 103 3.60 -2.18 6.39
CA SER A 103 3.15 -2.57 5.03
C SER A 103 3.98 -1.83 3.98
N THR A 104 4.17 -0.52 4.14
CA THR A 104 4.93 0.29 3.18
C THR A 104 6.34 -0.22 2.97
N TYR A 105 7.09 -0.50 4.04
CA TYR A 105 8.46 -0.99 3.90
C TYR A 105 8.53 -2.35 3.24
N ARG A 106 7.66 -3.27 3.67
CA ARG A 106 7.60 -4.63 3.11
C ARG A 106 7.25 -4.61 1.63
N ASP A 107 6.20 -3.90 1.28
CA ASP A 107 5.66 -3.90 -0.07
C ASP A 107 6.56 -3.08 -1.01
N THR A 108 7.25 -2.05 -0.51
CA THR A 108 8.32 -1.38 -1.26
C THR A 108 9.41 -2.39 -1.61
N LEU A 109 9.88 -3.21 -0.65
CA LEU A 109 10.90 -4.24 -0.90
C LEU A 109 10.46 -5.27 -1.93
N LEU A 110 9.21 -5.75 -1.85
CA LEU A 110 8.63 -6.68 -2.82
C LEU A 110 8.45 -6.04 -4.20
N GLY A 111 8.03 -4.77 -4.23
CA GLY A 111 7.75 -3.97 -5.41
C GLY A 111 9.00 -3.42 -6.11
N LEU A 112 10.21 -3.54 -5.54
CA LEU A 112 11.44 -3.05 -6.18
C LEU A 112 11.64 -3.59 -7.60
N HIS A 113 11.29 -4.86 -7.83
CA HIS A 113 11.40 -5.50 -9.14
C HIS A 113 10.40 -4.97 -10.17
N LEU A 114 9.32 -4.33 -9.72
CA LEU A 114 8.31 -3.72 -10.59
C LEU A 114 8.74 -2.33 -11.07
N LEU A 115 9.51 -1.59 -10.27
CA LEU A 115 9.86 -0.19 -10.55
C LEU A 115 10.46 0.06 -11.94
N PRO A 116 11.39 -0.77 -12.48
CA PRO A 116 11.94 -0.54 -13.82
C PRO A 116 10.91 -0.62 -14.96
N GLY A 117 9.77 -1.28 -14.72
CA GLY A 117 8.66 -1.38 -15.68
C GLY A 117 7.61 -0.28 -15.54
N LEU A 118 7.73 0.59 -14.53
CA LEU A 118 6.82 1.70 -14.29
C LEU A 118 7.38 3.01 -14.85
N ASP A 119 6.54 4.04 -14.91
CA ASP A 119 6.96 5.38 -15.29
C ASP A 119 8.03 5.93 -14.32
N ARG A 120 8.93 6.79 -14.83
CA ARG A 120 10.00 7.42 -14.04
C ARG A 120 9.43 8.23 -12.88
N TYR A 121 8.30 8.91 -13.05
CA TYR A 121 7.66 9.65 -11.98
C TYR A 121 7.25 8.72 -10.84
N LEU A 122 6.65 7.57 -11.13
CA LEU A 122 6.23 6.60 -10.10
C LEU A 122 7.43 6.04 -9.34
N THR A 123 8.54 5.80 -10.04
CA THR A 123 9.78 5.38 -9.38
C THR A 123 10.31 6.47 -8.45
N LEU A 124 10.33 7.73 -8.90
CA LEU A 124 10.73 8.87 -8.07
C LEU A 124 9.80 9.10 -6.88
N ASP A 125 8.50 8.90 -7.05
CA ASP A 125 7.50 9.00 -5.99
C ASP A 125 7.73 7.92 -4.93
N VAL A 126 7.89 6.65 -5.32
CA VAL A 126 8.21 5.55 -4.39
C VAL A 126 9.53 5.80 -3.66
N VAL A 127 10.57 6.24 -4.38
CA VAL A 127 11.87 6.58 -3.78
C VAL A 127 11.71 7.76 -2.81
N GLY A 128 11.01 8.82 -3.20
CA GLY A 128 10.79 10.02 -2.40
C GLY A 128 9.99 9.74 -1.12
N GLN A 129 8.96 8.89 -1.20
CA GLN A 129 8.16 8.49 -0.05
C GLN A 129 8.95 7.69 1.00
N ASN A 130 9.96 6.94 0.57
CA ASN A 130 10.84 6.17 1.47
C ASN A 130 12.04 6.99 1.96
N LEU A 131 12.68 7.75 1.06
CA LEU A 131 13.87 8.53 1.35
C LEU A 131 13.56 9.81 2.14
N GLY A 132 12.42 10.46 1.88
CA GLY A 132 12.01 11.69 2.58
C GLY A 132 11.96 11.53 4.10
N PRO A 133 11.21 10.55 4.65
CA PRO A 133 11.19 10.27 6.09
C PRO A 133 12.57 9.89 6.65
N LEU A 134 13.40 9.17 5.88
CA LEU A 134 14.76 8.81 6.29
C LEU A 134 15.65 10.06 6.43
N LEU A 135 15.65 10.93 5.42
CA LEU A 135 16.41 12.18 5.44
C LEU A 135 15.95 13.10 6.57
N LEU A 136 14.63 13.19 6.80
CA LEU A 136 14.08 13.96 7.91
C LEU A 136 14.50 13.38 9.27
N ALA A 137 14.55 12.05 9.41
CA ALA A 137 15.02 11.40 10.63
C ALA A 137 16.51 11.70 10.88
N VAL A 138 17.36 11.52 9.86
CA VAL A 138 18.80 11.81 9.93
C VAL A 138 19.04 13.28 10.26
N SER A 139 18.36 14.21 9.59
CA SER A 139 18.51 15.65 9.86
C SER A 139 18.06 16.01 11.28
N SER A 140 16.99 15.40 11.78
CA SER A 140 16.50 15.63 13.14
C SER A 140 17.46 15.09 14.20
N ILE A 141 18.01 13.89 14.00
CA ILE A 141 19.01 13.29 14.89
C ILE A 141 20.29 14.12 14.88
N ALA A 142 20.76 14.54 13.71
CA ALA A 142 21.95 15.38 13.57
C ALA A 142 21.76 16.75 14.25
N ALA A 143 20.58 17.36 14.13
CA ALA A 143 20.24 18.60 14.82
C ALA A 143 20.29 18.44 16.34
N LEU A 144 19.71 17.36 16.88
CA LEU A 144 19.78 17.06 18.32
C LEU A 144 21.20 16.77 18.80
N ALA A 145 21.99 16.03 18.02
CA ALA A 145 23.38 15.75 18.32
C ALA A 145 24.24 17.02 18.33
N GLN A 146 24.04 17.92 17.36
CA GLN A 146 24.71 19.23 17.34
C GLN A 146 24.39 20.03 18.60
N LEU A 147 23.12 20.13 18.97
CA LEU A 147 22.69 20.85 20.17
C LEU A 147 23.32 20.25 21.44
N ALA A 148 23.32 18.91 21.56
CA ALA A 148 23.85 18.22 22.73
C ALA A 148 25.37 18.32 22.86
N LEU A 149 26.12 18.25 21.75
CA LEU A 149 27.58 18.22 21.75
C LEU A 149 28.22 19.61 21.79
N THR A 150 27.59 20.60 21.14
CA THR A 150 28.19 21.93 20.95
C THR A 150 27.46 23.03 21.71
N GLY A 151 26.26 22.76 22.24
CA GLY A 151 25.39 23.78 22.82
C GLY A 151 24.83 24.78 21.80
N THR A 152 25.14 24.62 20.50
CA THR A 152 24.67 25.52 19.44
C THR A 152 23.34 25.06 18.88
N VAL A 153 22.42 26.01 18.70
CA VAL A 153 21.11 25.73 18.10
C VAL A 153 21.28 25.54 16.58
N PRO A 154 20.78 24.43 15.99
CA PRO A 154 20.92 24.12 14.57
C PRO A 154 19.91 24.91 13.70
N TRP A 155 20.09 26.23 13.62
CA TRP A 155 19.15 27.15 12.95
C TRP A 155 18.90 26.81 11.48
N TRP A 156 19.94 26.45 10.72
CA TRP A 156 19.80 26.10 9.30
C TRP A 156 18.96 24.84 9.08
N THR A 157 19.12 23.84 9.94
CA THR A 157 18.33 22.61 9.89
C THR A 157 16.87 22.88 10.23
N GLY A 158 16.61 23.72 11.24
CA GLY A 158 15.26 24.18 11.55
C GLY A 158 14.63 24.97 10.40
N LEU A 159 15.35 25.93 9.83
CA LEU A 159 14.89 26.78 8.75
C LEU A 159 14.57 25.98 7.48
N THR A 160 15.41 25.02 7.12
CA THR A 160 15.19 24.14 5.95
C THR A 160 13.95 23.26 6.13
N ILE A 161 13.75 22.67 7.30
CA ILE A 161 12.55 21.88 7.61
C ILE A 161 11.29 22.74 7.51
N ILE A 162 11.32 23.96 8.08
CA ILE A 162 10.20 24.91 8.01
C ILE A 162 9.94 25.31 6.56
N ALA A 163 10.96 25.68 5.81
CA ALA A 163 10.83 26.10 4.41
C ALA A 163 10.24 24.98 3.53
N MET A 164 10.77 23.75 3.62
CA MET A 164 10.22 22.62 2.85
C MET A 164 8.79 22.28 3.25
N THR A 165 8.47 22.37 4.56
CA THR A 165 7.09 22.16 5.05
C THR A 165 6.15 23.22 4.48
N MET A 166 6.54 24.49 4.52
CA MET A 166 5.73 25.59 4.00
C MET A 166 5.52 25.47 2.49
N ILE A 167 6.55 25.11 1.73
CA ILE A 167 6.42 24.83 0.30
C ILE A 167 5.42 23.70 0.05
N ARG A 168 5.57 22.57 0.74
CA ARG A 168 4.65 21.42 0.61
C ARG A 168 3.21 21.79 0.94
N CYS A 169 2.98 22.49 2.05
CA CYS A 169 1.64 22.88 2.48
C CYS A 169 1.02 23.94 1.55
N SER A 170 1.83 24.84 1.00
CA SER A 170 1.38 25.83 0.02
C SER A 170 0.95 25.17 -1.29
N VAL A 171 1.75 24.21 -1.79
CA VAL A 171 1.39 23.43 -2.98
C VAL A 171 0.10 22.65 -2.74
N ALA A 172 -0.02 21.96 -1.60
CA ALA A 172 -1.24 21.23 -1.23
C ALA A 172 -2.47 22.16 -1.15
N ALA A 173 -2.34 23.35 -0.55
CA ALA A 173 -3.43 24.31 -0.45
C ALA A 173 -3.89 24.83 -1.82
N VAL A 174 -2.95 25.12 -2.73
CA VAL A 174 -3.26 25.54 -4.09
C VAL A 174 -3.91 24.40 -4.88
N ARG A 175 -3.39 23.17 -4.74
CA ARG A 175 -3.88 21.97 -5.43
C ARG A 175 -5.28 21.56 -4.99
N ALA A 176 -5.54 21.63 -3.69
CA ALA A 176 -6.84 21.33 -3.11
C ALA A 176 -7.83 22.49 -3.17
N ARG A 177 -7.37 23.71 -3.54
CA ARG A 177 -8.14 24.96 -3.52
C ARG A 177 -8.73 25.29 -2.15
N GLU A 178 -8.03 24.91 -1.08
CA GLU A 178 -8.49 25.11 0.28
C GLU A 178 -7.32 25.52 1.18
N LEU A 179 -7.46 26.67 1.84
CA LEU A 179 -6.43 27.22 2.72
C LEU A 179 -6.20 26.37 3.98
N ARG A 180 -7.12 25.44 4.31
CA ARG A 180 -6.99 24.55 5.47
C ARG A 180 -5.71 23.71 5.43
N PHE A 181 -5.19 23.39 4.24
CA PHE A 181 -3.94 22.65 4.07
C PHE A 181 -2.70 23.42 4.50
N LEU A 182 -2.76 24.75 4.66
CA LEU A 182 -1.67 25.50 5.31
C LEU A 182 -1.51 25.08 6.77
N GLY A 183 -2.63 24.77 7.45
CA GLY A 183 -2.64 24.22 8.80
C GLY A 183 -1.95 22.85 8.91
N PHE A 184 -1.78 22.14 7.79
CA PHE A 184 -1.02 20.88 7.75
C PHE A 184 0.45 21.06 8.15
N SER A 185 0.98 22.29 8.17
CA SER A 185 2.32 22.57 8.71
C SER A 185 2.46 22.14 10.18
N LEU A 186 1.37 22.12 10.96
CA LEU A 186 1.35 21.62 12.33
C LEU A 186 1.49 20.09 12.41
N HIS A 187 1.35 19.38 11.30
CA HIS A 187 1.60 17.95 11.23
C HIS A 187 3.10 17.61 11.24
N THR A 188 3.98 18.50 10.76
CA THR A 188 5.43 18.27 10.76
C THR A 188 6.02 17.97 12.14
N PRO A 189 5.74 18.72 13.22
CA PRO A 189 6.23 18.36 14.56
C PRO A 189 5.66 17.01 15.04
N ILE A 190 4.38 16.71 14.76
CA ILE A 190 3.80 15.39 15.07
C ILE A 190 4.58 14.29 14.33
N ASN A 191 4.90 14.51 13.05
CA ASN A 191 5.67 13.56 12.28
C ASN A 191 7.08 13.38 12.87
N ILE A 192 7.77 14.45 13.25
CA ILE A 192 9.13 14.39 13.83
C ILE A 192 9.16 13.68 15.18
N PHE A 193 8.29 14.07 16.12
CA PHE A 193 8.36 13.58 17.50
C PHE A 193 7.62 12.27 17.74
N LEU A 194 6.61 11.95 16.92
CA LEU A 194 5.73 10.81 17.16
C LEU A 194 5.81 9.77 16.04
N LEU A 195 5.61 10.17 14.78
CA LEU A 195 5.53 9.22 13.67
C LEU A 195 6.89 8.70 13.21
N LEU A 196 7.95 9.51 13.25
CA LEU A 196 9.31 9.09 12.86
C LEU A 196 9.88 8.01 13.79
N PRO A 197 9.84 8.16 15.14
CA PRO A 197 10.25 7.07 16.03
C PRO A 197 9.43 5.80 15.81
N MET A 198 8.12 5.94 15.61
CA MET A 198 7.23 4.81 15.30
C MET A 198 7.59 4.16 13.94
N LYS A 199 7.96 4.93 12.93
CA LYS A 199 8.46 4.43 11.63
C LYS A 199 9.82 3.72 11.77
N GLY A 200 10.68 4.18 12.67
CA GLY A 200 11.91 3.45 13.04
C GLY A 200 11.60 2.12 13.71
N TYR A 201 10.71 2.13 14.71
CA TYR A 201 10.23 0.92 15.38
C TYR A 201 9.58 -0.07 14.41
N ALA A 202 8.76 0.43 13.46
CA ALA A 202 8.16 -0.35 12.38
C ALA A 202 9.21 -1.14 11.59
N LEU A 203 10.29 -0.46 11.18
CA LEU A 203 11.38 -1.05 10.41
C LEU A 203 12.09 -2.18 11.18
N CYS A 204 12.30 -2.00 12.48
CA CYS A 204 12.90 -3.04 13.35
C CYS A 204 11.96 -4.22 13.62
N THR A 205 10.64 -4.06 13.42
CA THR A 205 9.61 -5.04 13.82
C THR A 205 8.81 -5.60 12.64
N LEU A 206 9.38 -5.57 11.43
CA LEU A 206 8.75 -6.07 10.20
C LEU A 206 8.33 -7.56 10.24
N SER A 207 8.94 -8.37 11.12
CA SER A 207 8.63 -9.81 11.26
C SER A 207 7.46 -10.11 12.19
N ASN A 208 6.91 -9.09 12.86
CA ASN A 208 5.78 -9.30 13.76
C ASN A 208 4.51 -9.49 12.91
N SER A 209 3.77 -10.56 13.21
CA SER A 209 2.56 -11.01 12.50
C SER A 209 1.29 -10.81 13.35
N ASP A 210 1.38 -10.34 14.58
CA ASP A 210 0.19 -10.19 15.43
C ASP A 210 -0.51 -8.85 15.16
N TRP A 211 -1.43 -8.83 14.19
CA TRP A 211 -2.03 -7.57 13.72
C TRP A 211 -3.54 -7.54 13.52
N LEU A 212 -4.21 -8.69 13.49
CA LEU A 212 -5.65 -8.71 13.31
C LEU A 212 -6.33 -8.07 14.53
N SER A 213 -7.24 -7.12 14.27
CA SER A 213 -8.17 -6.63 15.32
C SER A 213 -9.19 -7.69 15.74
N ARG A 214 -9.25 -8.81 15.02
CA ARG A 214 -9.99 -10.01 15.39
C ARG A 214 -9.02 -11.17 15.49
N LYS A 215 -8.62 -11.51 16.72
CA LYS A 215 -8.21 -12.89 16.98
C LYS A 215 -9.46 -13.73 16.75
N ILE A 216 -9.45 -14.60 15.74
CA ILE A 216 -10.41 -15.69 15.70
C ILE A 216 -10.11 -16.48 16.96
N ALA A 217 -11.03 -16.47 17.93
CA ALA A 217 -10.93 -17.35 19.08
C ALA A 217 -10.89 -18.76 18.50
N ASN A 218 -9.79 -19.49 18.75
CA ASN A 218 -9.71 -20.90 18.40
C ASN A 218 -10.94 -21.58 19.00
N SER A 219 -11.76 -22.19 18.15
CA SER A 219 -12.82 -23.08 18.60
C SER A 219 -12.14 -24.20 19.41
N PRO A 220 -12.69 -24.62 20.55
CA PRO A 220 -12.07 -25.68 21.34
C PRO A 220 -11.98 -26.94 20.48
N ASP A 221 -10.78 -27.52 20.44
CA ASP A 221 -10.52 -28.82 19.83
C ASP A 221 -11.60 -29.81 20.27
N VAL A 222 -12.26 -30.43 19.29
CA VAL A 222 -13.06 -31.62 19.54
C VAL A 222 -12.06 -32.71 19.89
N ASP A 223 -12.06 -33.08 21.16
CA ASP A 223 -11.29 -34.16 21.76
C ASP A 223 -11.46 -35.45 20.93
N GLU A 224 -10.41 -35.86 20.21
CA GLU A 224 -10.29 -37.22 19.66
C GLU A 224 -10.04 -38.19 20.82
N SER A 225 -11.11 -38.52 21.53
CA SER A 225 -11.14 -39.64 22.46
C SER A 225 -11.21 -40.95 21.67
N LYS A 226 -10.09 -41.68 21.64
CA LYS A 226 -10.00 -43.10 21.26
C LYS A 226 -11.06 -43.93 22.01
N GLY A 227 -11.94 -44.58 21.26
CA GLY A 227 -12.85 -45.63 21.72
C GLY A 227 -12.71 -46.86 20.82
N SER A 228 -12.54 -48.00 21.46
CA SER A 228 -12.17 -49.31 20.92
C SER A 228 -13.21 -50.00 20.02
N THR A 229 -12.67 -50.90 19.21
CA THR A 229 -13.23 -51.96 18.35
C THR A 229 -14.52 -52.64 18.82
N GLU A 230 -15.46 -52.87 17.88
CA GLU A 230 -16.28 -54.10 17.81
C GLU A 230 -16.83 -54.31 16.38
N ASP A 231 -16.64 -55.55 15.88
CA ASP A 231 -17.05 -56.08 14.56
C ASP A 231 -18.56 -56.42 14.50
N ALA A 232 -19.19 -56.23 13.33
CA ALA A 232 -20.20 -57.17 12.77
C ALA A 232 -20.71 -56.77 11.36
N THR A 233 -20.13 -57.44 10.35
CA THR A 233 -20.76 -58.22 9.25
C THR A 233 -21.73 -57.64 8.18
N THR A 234 -21.36 -58.00 6.93
CA THR A 234 -22.14 -58.30 5.68
C THR A 234 -22.44 -57.21 4.63
N GLY A 235 -21.94 -57.44 3.39
CA GLY A 235 -21.86 -56.52 2.23
C GLY A 235 -23.07 -56.49 1.27
N PRO A 236 -22.96 -56.42 -0.08
CA PRO A 236 -21.77 -56.39 -0.95
C PRO A 236 -21.71 -55.29 -2.07
N SER A 237 -20.48 -55.05 -2.55
CA SER A 237 -20.01 -54.73 -3.91
C SER A 237 -20.66 -53.65 -4.81
N LEU A 238 -19.83 -52.74 -5.35
CA LEU A 238 -19.50 -52.62 -6.78
C LEU A 238 -18.53 -51.43 -7.06
N ASN A 239 -17.38 -51.73 -7.66
CA ASN A 239 -16.48 -50.85 -8.44
C ASN A 239 -16.10 -51.69 -9.69
N PRO A 240 -15.72 -51.15 -10.87
CA PRO A 240 -14.78 -50.03 -11.03
C PRO A 240 -15.04 -49.09 -12.24
N GLY A 241 -14.26 -48.02 -12.39
CA GLY A 241 -14.27 -47.21 -13.62
C GLY A 241 -13.34 -45.99 -13.60
N SER A 242 -12.09 -46.20 -14.01
CA SER A 242 -11.06 -45.21 -14.32
C SER A 242 -11.44 -44.23 -15.43
N ALA A 243 -11.05 -42.95 -15.32
CA ALA A 243 -10.25 -42.19 -16.31
C ALA A 243 -10.42 -40.66 -16.16
N MET A 244 -9.30 -39.97 -15.98
CA MET A 244 -9.14 -38.51 -16.12
C MET A 244 -9.32 -38.07 -17.58
N PRO A 245 -9.76 -36.83 -17.83
CA PRO A 245 -9.38 -36.11 -19.04
C PRO A 245 -8.63 -34.80 -18.75
N GLY A 246 -7.37 -34.75 -19.19
CA GLY A 246 -7.02 -33.94 -20.36
C GLY A 246 -6.84 -32.42 -20.18
N ALA A 247 -5.57 -32.02 -20.19
CA ALA A 247 -5.01 -30.68 -20.38
C ALA A 247 -5.78 -29.72 -21.31
N ILE A 248 -6.00 -28.49 -20.84
CA ILE A 248 -6.45 -27.37 -21.68
C ILE A 248 -5.25 -26.52 -22.15
N ARG A 249 -5.08 -26.60 -23.47
CA ARG A 249 -4.24 -25.88 -24.43
C ARG A 249 -3.82 -24.43 -24.05
N ARG A 250 -2.51 -24.15 -24.09
CA ARG A 250 -1.93 -22.81 -24.27
C ARG A 250 -2.30 -22.29 -25.67
N ALA A 251 -3.08 -21.21 -25.75
CA ALA A 251 -3.21 -20.41 -26.96
C ALA A 251 -2.22 -19.25 -26.90
N GLY A 252 -1.25 -19.25 -27.81
CA GLY A 252 -0.36 -18.11 -28.03
C GLY A 252 -1.12 -16.98 -28.72
N LEU A 253 -1.00 -15.77 -28.17
CA LEU A 253 -1.34 -14.54 -28.86
C LEU A 253 -0.05 -13.75 -29.06
N SER A 254 0.37 -13.69 -30.32
CA SER A 254 1.46 -12.88 -30.83
C SER A 254 1.13 -11.38 -30.67
N ARG A 255 2.15 -10.63 -30.26
CA ARG A 255 2.19 -9.16 -30.22
C ARG A 255 1.94 -8.56 -31.60
N ALA A 256 1.04 -7.58 -31.70
CA ALA A 256 1.07 -6.54 -32.71
C ALA A 256 1.40 -5.20 -32.04
N PRO A 257 2.31 -4.37 -32.60
CA PRO A 257 2.63 -3.07 -32.04
C PRO A 257 1.53 -2.06 -32.38
N SER A 258 0.99 -1.42 -31.33
CA SER A 258 0.02 -0.32 -31.43
C SER A 258 0.67 0.92 -32.05
N GLN A 259 0.14 1.34 -33.22
CA GLN A 259 0.45 2.61 -33.87
C GLN A 259 -0.06 3.79 -33.02
N LEU A 260 0.78 4.82 -32.87
CA LEU A 260 0.42 6.10 -32.31
C LEU A 260 -0.57 6.82 -33.25
N ILE A 261 -1.71 7.24 -32.73
CA ILE A 261 -2.60 8.20 -33.39
C ILE A 261 -2.11 9.61 -32.98
N ALA A 262 -1.74 10.42 -33.96
CA ALA A 262 -1.40 11.82 -33.81
C ALA A 262 -2.67 12.69 -33.64
N PRO A 263 -2.60 13.86 -32.99
CA PRO A 263 -3.74 14.76 -32.88
C PRO A 263 -3.85 15.64 -34.13
N ASP A 264 -4.94 15.51 -34.86
CA ASP A 264 -5.29 16.44 -35.94
C ASP A 264 -5.75 17.79 -35.38
N GLY A 265 -5.29 18.85 -36.04
CA GLY A 265 -5.44 20.24 -35.63
C GLY A 265 -6.77 20.91 -35.98
N ILE A 266 -7.04 21.95 -35.20
CA ILE A 266 -7.58 23.27 -35.58
C ILE A 266 -8.38 23.34 -36.89
N ALA A 267 -9.69 23.59 -36.77
CA ALA A 267 -10.41 24.43 -37.72
C ALA A 267 -11.42 25.31 -36.95
N ALA A 268 -11.23 26.62 -37.09
CA ALA A 268 -12.20 27.64 -36.74
C ALA A 268 -13.24 27.74 -37.86
N GLU A 269 -14.53 27.84 -37.50
CA GLU A 269 -15.56 28.31 -38.42
C GLU A 269 -16.09 29.65 -37.88
N THR A 270 -15.79 30.69 -38.65
CA THR A 270 -16.50 31.95 -38.74
C THR A 270 -17.61 31.78 -39.78
N GLU A 271 -18.87 31.99 -39.40
CA GLU A 271 -19.84 32.92 -40.00
C GLU A 271 -21.13 32.96 -39.16
#